data_AF-A0A2E1VM95-F1
#
_entry.id   AF-A0A2E1VM95-F1
#
_cell.length_a   1.000
_cell.length_b   1.000
_cell.length_c   1.000
_cell.angle_alpha   90.00
_cell.angle_beta   90.00
_cell.angle_gamma   90.00
#
_symmetry.space_group_name_H-M   'P 1'
#
loop_
_entity.id
_entity.type
_entity.pdbx_description
1 polymer ?
#
loop_
_entity_poly.entity_id
_entity_poly.type
_entity_poly.pdbx_seq_one_letter_code
_entity_poly.pdbx_strand_id
1 'polypeptide(L)'
;MKNKTVHVISDSFSLNKNKEFSNLNIINILVRDNNGLSEEILEASKDTDLIILVNLINIFDENIMNNIKKLNCNLLYCSEHNFEKENKVNAIATLTPYVIQGFKSETRNVLYEAIKEIIK
;
A
#
# COMPACT_ATOMS: atom_id res chain seq x y z
N MET A 1 -12.67 -16.83 13.38
CA MET A 1 -12.12 -16.35 12.09
C MET A 1 -10.71 -15.84 12.36
N LYS A 2 -9.72 -16.16 11.51
CA LYS A 2 -8.38 -15.57 11.63
C LYS A 2 -8.50 -14.07 11.30
N ASN A 3 -7.88 -13.20 12.11
CA ASN A 3 -7.80 -11.78 11.79
C ASN A 3 -7.10 -11.61 10.44
N LYS A 4 -7.66 -10.74 9.60
CA LYS A 4 -7.08 -10.40 8.30
C LYS A 4 -5.84 -9.52 8.50
N THR A 5 -4.79 -9.74 7.72
CA THR A 5 -3.51 -9.04 7.85
C THR A 5 -3.33 -8.01 6.73
N VAL A 6 -3.07 -6.76 7.12
CA VAL A 6 -2.77 -5.64 6.22
C VAL A 6 -1.35 -5.17 6.46
N HIS A 7 -0.52 -5.21 5.43
CA HIS A 7 0.80 -4.60 5.45
C HIS A 7 0.74 -3.21 4.82
N VAL A 8 1.20 -2.21 5.57
CA VAL A 8 1.34 -0.82 5.09
C VAL A 8 2.82 -0.55 4.94
N ILE A 9 3.30 -0.49 3.70
CA ILE A 9 4.70 -0.24 3.37
C ILE A 9 4.85 1.20 2.88
N SER A 10 5.71 1.98 3.52
CA SER A 10 5.91 3.39 3.18
C SER A 10 7.28 3.91 3.63
N ASP A 11 7.61 5.14 3.27
CA ASP A 11 8.84 5.81 3.72
C ASP A 11 8.70 6.55 5.07
N SER A 12 7.48 6.96 5.41
CA SER A 12 7.20 7.88 6.51
C SER A 12 5.78 7.76 7.07
N PHE A 13 4.92 7.00 6.40
CA PHE A 13 3.51 6.90 6.73
C PHE A 13 3.24 5.74 7.69
N SER A 14 2.22 5.90 8.53
CA SER A 14 1.69 4.79 9.32
C SER A 14 0.18 4.91 9.46
N LEU A 15 -0.47 3.75 9.45
CA LEU A 15 -1.87 3.60 9.70
C LEU A 15 -2.08 3.07 11.12
N ASN A 16 -2.80 3.86 11.93
CA ASN A 16 -3.08 3.49 13.31
C ASN A 16 -4.23 2.48 13.36
N LYS A 17 -4.19 1.58 14.33
CA LYS A 17 -5.34 0.74 14.65
C LYS A 17 -6.41 1.60 15.35
N ASN A 18 -7.66 1.50 14.90
CA ASN A 18 -8.80 2.13 15.54
C ASN A 18 -9.85 1.06 15.92
N LYS A 19 -10.96 1.46 16.57
CA LYS A 19 -12.01 0.53 17.01
C LYS A 19 -12.63 -0.28 15.87
N GLU A 20 -12.79 0.33 14.69
CA GLU A 20 -13.39 -0.28 13.50
C GLU A 20 -12.46 -1.33 12.87
N PHE A 21 -11.15 -1.20 13.05
CA PHE A 21 -10.14 -2.18 12.59
C PHE A 21 -9.61 -3.05 13.72
N SER A 22 -10.36 -3.20 14.81
CA SER A 22 -10.00 -4.05 15.95
C SER A 22 -9.71 -5.51 15.53
N ASN A 23 -10.41 -5.99 14.51
CA ASN A 23 -10.28 -7.34 13.96
C ASN A 23 -9.24 -7.48 12.83
N LEU A 24 -8.57 -6.38 12.45
CA LEU A 24 -7.43 -6.43 11.53
C LEU A 24 -6.11 -6.47 12.30
N ASN A 25 -5.13 -7.16 11.71
CA ASN A 25 -3.73 -7.03 12.06
C ASN A 25 -3.08 -6.05 11.07
N ILE A 26 -2.79 -4.83 11.51
CA ILE A 26 -2.12 -3.80 10.69
C ILE A 26 -0.64 -3.80 11.05
N ILE A 27 0.20 -4.12 10.08
CA ILE A 27 1.65 -4.13 10.20
C ILE A 27 2.18 -2.96 9.38
N ASN A 28 2.82 -1.99 10.04
CA ASN A 28 3.44 -0.85 9.37
C ASN A 28 4.93 -1.14 9.16
N ILE A 29 5.40 -1.04 7.92
CA ILE A 29 6.77 -1.28 7.50
C ILE A 29 7.33 0.01 6.92
N LEU A 30 8.49 0.44 7.42
CA LEU A 30 9.21 1.61 6.93
C LEU A 30 10.35 1.17 6.02
N VAL A 31 10.31 1.61 4.76
CA VAL A 31 11.35 1.34 3.76
C VAL A 31 12.03 2.64 3.34
N ARG A 32 13.36 2.60 3.18
CA ARG A 32 14.16 3.81 2.86
C ARG A 32 14.80 3.75 1.47
N ASP A 33 14.76 2.59 0.83
CA ASP A 33 15.32 2.35 -0.49
C ASP A 33 14.54 1.27 -1.25
N ASN A 34 14.85 1.13 -2.54
CA ASN A 34 14.16 0.21 -3.45
C ASN A 34 14.44 -1.26 -3.13
N ASN A 35 15.63 -1.60 -2.62
CA ASN A 35 15.98 -2.99 -2.32
C ASN A 35 15.14 -3.47 -1.13
N GLY A 36 15.09 -2.68 -0.07
CA GLY A 36 14.23 -2.93 1.08
C GLY A 36 12.76 -2.99 0.68
N LEU A 37 12.29 -2.10 -0.19
CA LEU A 37 10.91 -2.18 -0.69
C LEU A 37 10.63 -3.49 -1.44
N SER A 38 11.54 -3.91 -2.32
CA SER A 38 11.38 -5.14 -3.09
C SER A 38 11.33 -6.37 -2.17
N GLU A 39 12.20 -6.44 -1.17
CA GLU A 39 12.25 -7.52 -0.18
C GLU A 39 10.97 -7.55 0.66
N GLU A 40 10.54 -6.41 1.20
CA GLU A 40 9.36 -6.30 2.05
C GLU A 40 8.05 -6.63 1.30
N ILE A 41 7.94 -6.27 0.02
CA ILE A 41 6.79 -6.70 -0.81
C ILE A 41 6.73 -8.23 -0.89
N LEU A 42 7.86 -8.89 -1.11
CA LEU A 42 7.92 -10.35 -1.20
C LEU A 42 7.63 -11.03 0.14
N GLU A 43 8.20 -10.53 1.23
CA GLU A 43 7.96 -11.08 2.56
C GLU A 43 6.48 -10.89 2.98
N ALA A 44 5.94 -9.68 2.85
CA ALA A 44 4.54 -9.40 3.16
C ALA A 44 3.57 -10.26 2.32
N SER A 45 3.92 -10.55 1.06
CA SER A 45 3.04 -11.35 0.18
C SER A 45 2.77 -12.78 0.66
N LYS A 46 3.58 -13.31 1.59
CA LYS A 46 3.47 -14.69 2.06
C LYS A 46 2.29 -14.91 3.00
N ASP A 47 1.87 -13.88 3.74
CA ASP A 47 0.87 -14.03 4.81
C ASP A 47 -0.12 -12.85 4.95
N THR A 48 -0.21 -12.00 3.93
CA THR A 48 -1.08 -10.83 3.92
C THR A 48 -2.36 -11.03 3.11
N ASP A 49 -3.43 -10.36 3.53
CA ASP A 49 -4.67 -10.23 2.75
C ASP A 49 -4.67 -8.97 1.87
N LEU A 50 -3.91 -7.94 2.26
CA LEU A 50 -3.76 -6.68 1.52
C LEU A 50 -2.38 -6.04 1.80
N ILE A 51 -1.66 -5.71 0.72
CA ILE A 51 -0.51 -4.81 0.76
C ILE A 51 -0.96 -3.41 0.37
N ILE A 52 -0.56 -2.41 1.14
CA ILE A 52 -0.78 -0.99 0.88
C ILE A 52 0.57 -0.32 0.72
N LEU A 53 0.81 0.24 -0.45
CA LEU A 53 2.01 1.01 -0.76
C LEU A 53 1.68 2.50 -0.64
N VAL A 54 2.27 3.21 0.33
CA VAL A 54 1.93 4.61 0.61
C VAL A 54 3.11 5.54 0.34
N ASN A 55 2.87 6.62 -0.42
CA ASN A 55 3.83 7.70 -0.70
C ASN A 55 5.16 7.27 -1.35
N LEU A 56 5.23 6.07 -1.91
CA LEU A 56 6.42 5.60 -2.63
C LEU A 56 6.53 6.38 -3.94
N ILE A 57 7.48 7.32 -4.00
CA ILE A 57 7.67 8.25 -5.12
C ILE A 57 8.21 7.50 -6.33
N ASN A 58 7.46 7.57 -7.43
CA ASN A 58 7.78 7.16 -8.80
C ASN A 58 8.98 6.20 -8.97
N ILE A 59 8.85 5.00 -8.42
CA ILE A 59 9.88 3.97 -8.51
C ILE A 59 9.69 3.24 -9.84
N PHE A 60 10.49 3.60 -10.85
CA PHE A 60 10.69 2.76 -12.03
C PHE A 60 11.81 1.75 -11.76
N ASP A 61 11.48 0.74 -10.96
CA ASP A 61 12.38 -0.37 -10.67
C ASP A 61 11.77 -1.67 -11.18
N GLU A 62 12.44 -2.32 -12.14
CA GLU A 62 11.93 -3.51 -12.79
C GLU A 62 11.71 -4.68 -11.82
N ASN A 63 12.52 -4.80 -10.76
CA ASN A 63 12.39 -5.88 -9.79
C ASN A 63 11.13 -5.69 -8.95
N ILE A 64 10.89 -4.48 -8.44
CA ILE A 64 9.68 -4.14 -7.69
C ILE A 64 8.43 -4.38 -8.56
N MET A 65 8.46 -3.91 -9.81
CA MET A 65 7.34 -4.06 -10.74
C MET A 65 7.06 -5.54 -11.07
N ASN A 66 8.11 -6.35 -11.25
CA ASN A 66 7.97 -7.79 -11.46
C ASN A 66 7.45 -8.52 -10.23
N ASN A 67 7.85 -8.12 -9.03
CA ASN A 67 7.34 -8.70 -7.79
C ASN A 67 5.87 -8.37 -7.60
N ILE A 68 5.47 -7.10 -7.83
CA ILE A 68 4.08 -6.67 -7.77
C ILE A 68 3.19 -7.49 -8.71
N LYS A 69 3.61 -7.68 -9.97
CA LYS A 69 2.85 -8.47 -10.96
C LYS A 69 2.66 -9.95 -10.57
N LYS A 70 3.50 -10.48 -9.69
CA LYS A 70 3.46 -11.87 -9.22
C LYS A 70 2.71 -12.03 -7.90
N LEU A 71 2.20 -10.94 -7.31
CA LEU A 71 1.46 -11.00 -6.05
C LEU A 71 0.15 -11.76 -6.22
N ASN A 72 -0.12 -12.65 -5.28
CA ASN A 72 -1.40 -13.37 -5.17
C ASN A 72 -2.35 -12.76 -4.13
N CYS A 73 -2.02 -11.58 -3.61
CA CYS A 73 -2.81 -10.84 -2.62
C CYS A 73 -3.32 -9.53 -3.22
N ASN A 74 -4.28 -8.90 -2.54
CA ASN A 74 -4.72 -7.57 -2.95
C ASN A 74 -3.59 -6.56 -2.76
N LEU A 75 -3.49 -5.61 -3.69
CA LEU A 75 -2.54 -4.51 -3.64
C LEU A 75 -3.30 -3.20 -3.77
N LEU A 76 -3.03 -2.22 -2.92
CA LEU A 76 -3.52 -0.86 -3.04
C LEU A 76 -2.34 0.10 -3.11
N TYR A 77 -2.36 1.02 -4.08
CA TYR A 77 -1.44 2.14 -4.11
C TYR A 77 -2.10 3.39 -3.53
N CYS A 78 -1.39 4.08 -2.66
CA CYS A 78 -1.86 5.29 -2.01
C CYS A 78 -0.81 6.41 -2.07
N SER A 79 -1.25 7.64 -2.29
CA SER A 79 -0.43 8.82 -2.06
C SER A 79 -1.24 9.98 -1.48
N GLU A 80 -0.62 10.72 -0.58
CA GLU A 80 -1.16 12.00 -0.08
C GLU A 80 -1.21 13.05 -1.19
N HIS A 81 -0.36 12.93 -2.21
CA HIS A 81 -0.26 13.82 -3.37
C HIS A 81 -0.97 13.22 -4.60
N ASN A 82 -1.38 14.08 -5.54
CA ASN A 82 -1.96 13.64 -6.81
C ASN A 82 -0.89 13.76 -7.89
N PHE A 83 -0.32 12.64 -8.31
CA PHE A 83 0.80 12.63 -9.26
C PHE A 83 0.37 12.93 -10.69
N GLU A 84 -0.87 12.63 -11.08
CA GLU A 84 -1.41 12.98 -12.39
C GLU A 84 -1.45 14.50 -12.59
N LYS A 85 -1.81 15.26 -11.55
CA LYS A 85 -1.78 16.73 -11.57
C LYS A 85 -0.36 17.30 -11.63
N GLU A 86 0.64 16.52 -11.25
CA GLU A 86 2.05 16.88 -11.33
C GLU A 86 2.71 16.42 -12.63
N ASN A 87 1.94 15.90 -13.60
CA ASN A 87 2.43 15.28 -14.85
C ASN A 87 3.45 14.14 -14.61
N LYS A 88 3.31 13.42 -13.49
CA LYS A 88 4.14 12.25 -13.15
C LYS A 88 3.23 11.03 -13.09
N VAL A 89 3.47 10.03 -13.93
CA VAL A 89 2.80 8.74 -13.82
C VAL A 89 3.60 7.89 -12.85
N ASN A 90 2.96 7.40 -11.77
CA ASN A 90 3.57 6.42 -10.89
C ASN A 90 3.40 5.01 -11.48
N ALA A 91 4.50 4.33 -11.79
CA ALA A 91 4.46 3.02 -12.42
C ALA A 91 3.68 1.98 -11.60
N ILE A 92 3.83 2.00 -10.27
CA ILE A 92 3.13 1.10 -9.34
C ILE A 92 1.62 1.29 -9.43
N ALA A 93 1.14 2.53 -9.53
CA ALA A 93 -0.28 2.83 -9.64
C ALA A 93 -0.92 2.21 -10.90
N THR A 94 -0.13 1.99 -11.96
CA THR A 94 -0.62 1.31 -13.18
C THR A 94 -0.71 -0.21 -13.05
N LEU A 95 -0.17 -0.79 -11.99
CA LEU A 95 -0.17 -2.25 -11.76
C LEU A 95 -1.26 -2.74 -10.82
N THR A 96 -2.01 -1.84 -10.19
CA THR A 96 -3.10 -2.19 -9.27
C THR A 96 -4.42 -1.58 -9.71
N PRO A 97 -5.55 -2.30 -9.56
CA PRO A 97 -6.87 -1.72 -9.76
C PRO A 97 -7.29 -0.72 -8.65
N TYR A 98 -6.57 -0.67 -7.52
CA TYR A 98 -6.92 0.18 -6.37
C TYR A 98 -5.90 1.29 -6.20
N VAL A 99 -6.29 2.51 -6.57
CA VAL A 99 -5.46 3.71 -6.48
C VAL A 99 -6.19 4.81 -5.71
N ILE A 100 -5.54 5.34 -4.67
CA ILE A 100 -6.00 6.48 -3.89
C ILE A 100 -4.93 7.57 -3.96
N GLN A 101 -5.28 8.78 -4.40
CA GLN A 101 -4.31 9.86 -4.50
C GLN A 101 -4.91 11.24 -4.25
N GLY A 102 -4.13 12.13 -3.64
CA GLY A 102 -4.45 13.56 -3.53
C GLY A 102 -5.35 13.98 -2.37
N PHE A 103 -5.54 13.11 -1.38
CA PHE A 103 -6.40 13.39 -0.22
C PHE A 103 -5.69 14.10 0.94
N LYS A 104 -4.36 14.29 0.87
CA LYS A 104 -3.59 15.04 1.88
C LYS A 104 -3.91 14.57 3.31
N SER A 105 -4.42 15.47 4.17
CA SER A 105 -4.78 15.18 5.56
C SER A 105 -5.85 14.10 5.73
N GLU A 106 -6.72 13.91 4.72
CA GLU A 106 -7.81 12.93 4.76
C GLU A 106 -7.37 11.53 4.31
N THR A 107 -6.12 11.35 3.88
CA THR A 107 -5.62 10.09 3.31
C THR A 107 -5.84 8.90 4.24
N ARG A 108 -5.67 9.06 5.55
CA ARG A 108 -5.94 7.99 6.53
C ARG A 108 -7.42 7.57 6.53
N ASN A 109 -8.34 8.53 6.55
CA ASN A 109 -9.77 8.26 6.57
C ASN A 109 -10.22 7.52 5.31
N VAL A 110 -9.73 7.96 4.15
CA VAL A 110 -10.04 7.30 2.87
C VAL A 110 -9.43 5.90 2.81
N LEU A 111 -8.20 5.72 3.30
CA LEU A 111 -7.58 4.39 3.39
C LEU A 111 -8.40 3.43 4.26
N TYR A 112 -8.93 3.88 5.39
CA TYR A 112 -9.78 3.05 6.22
C TYR A 112 -11.02 2.56 5.45
N GLU A 113 -11.76 3.44 4.80
CA GLU A 113 -12.93 3.04 4.02
C GLU A 113 -12.56 2.09 2.86
N ALA A 114 -11.46 2.32 2.17
CA ALA A 114 -11.00 1.44 1.11
C ALA A 114 -10.59 0.05 1.61
N ILE A 115 -9.92 -0.04 2.76
CA ILE A 115 -9.55 -1.31 3.39
C ILE A 115 -10.81 -2.12 3.72
N LYS A 116 -11.86 -1.47 4.25
CA LYS A 116 -13.13 -2.14 4.55
C LYS A 116 -13.77 -2.75 3.31
N GLU A 117 -13.70 -2.06 2.17
CA GLU A 117 -14.28 -2.54 0.92
C GLU A 117 -13.47 -3.69 0.29
N ILE A 118 -12.14 -3.64 0.37
CA ILE A 118 -11.26 -4.62 -0.28
C ILE A 118 -11.17 -5.94 0.50
N ILE A 119 -11.22 -5.89 1.84
CA ILE A 119 -10.96 -7.04 2.71
C ILE A 119 -12.26 -7.74 3.17
N LYS A 120 -13.42 -7.38 2.63
CA LYS A 120 -14.73 -7.99 2.97
C LYS A 120 -14.71 -9.52 2.98
#